data_AF-A0A521P1E7-F1
#
_entry.id   AF-A0A521P1E7-F1
#
_cell.length_a   1.000
_cell.length_b   1.000
_cell.length_c   1.000
_cell.angle_alpha   90.00
_cell.angle_beta   90.00
_cell.angle_gamma   90.00
#
_symmetry.space_group_name_H-M   'P 1'
#
loop_
_entity.id
_entity.type
_entity.pdbx_description
1 polymer ?
#
loop_
_entity_poly.entity_id
_entity_poly.type
_entity_poly.pdbx_seq_one_letter_code
_entity_poly.pdbx_strand_id
1 'polypeptide(L)'
;MLSLTNRASITSALSDPDLDLDLRVLIGLRARLVDDDTKLFVVQAGDTPDVINEALAFAITGDQAEEPSFKWVLDHGRWFEILYDRGGERSRILVENHPGTELGIHYLCLSHFCRGGHQAGRLVTSALVSDGLRDRTACDAGWAPQAPVITQP
;
A
#
# COMPACT_ATOMS: atom_id res chain seq x y z
N MET A 1 -0.36 11.22 -6.75
CA MET A 1 -0.31 9.81 -7.18
C MET A 1 0.68 9.66 -8.31
N LEU A 2 1.53 8.64 -8.26
CA LEU A 2 2.49 8.32 -9.33
C LEU A 2 2.13 6.98 -9.97
N SER A 3 2.07 6.94 -11.30
CA SER A 3 1.77 5.73 -12.08
C SER A 3 3.00 5.32 -12.88
N LEU A 4 3.60 4.19 -12.52
CA LEU A 4 4.84 3.65 -13.07
C LEU A 4 4.53 2.38 -13.88
N THR A 5 3.97 2.59 -15.07
CA THR A 5 3.45 1.52 -15.94
C THR A 5 4.43 1.09 -17.04
N ASN A 6 5.57 1.77 -17.16
CA ASN A 6 6.58 1.44 -18.17
C ASN A 6 7.99 1.83 -17.71
N ARG A 7 9.00 1.31 -18.43
CA ARG A 7 10.41 1.57 -18.10
C ARG A 7 10.80 3.04 -18.11
N ALA A 8 10.18 3.86 -18.96
CA ALA A 8 10.47 5.30 -19.02
C ALA A 8 10.00 6.01 -17.76
N SER A 9 8.78 5.74 -17.30
CA SER A 9 8.22 6.28 -16.06
C SER A 9 9.05 5.90 -14.83
N ILE A 10 9.52 4.64 -14.75
CA ILE A 10 10.44 4.18 -13.69
C ILE A 10 11.77 4.94 -13.75
N THR A 11 12.37 5.04 -14.93
CA THR A 11 13.66 5.72 -15.09
C THR A 11 13.55 7.19 -14.70
N SER A 12 12.45 7.85 -15.05
CA SER A 12 12.14 9.21 -14.62
C SER A 12 12.06 9.32 -13.10
N ALA A 13 11.27 8.45 -12.45
CA ALA A 13 11.11 8.45 -11.00
C ALA A 13 12.43 8.17 -10.25
N LEU A 14 13.26 7.26 -10.75
CA LEU A 14 14.57 6.96 -10.14
C LEU A 14 15.57 8.12 -10.28
N SER A 15 15.40 8.94 -11.31
CA SER A 15 16.27 10.10 -11.58
C SER A 15 15.80 11.37 -10.86
N ASP A 16 14.59 11.38 -10.31
CA ASP A 16 14.02 12.50 -9.58
C ASP A 16 14.73 12.68 -8.23
N PRO A 17 15.44 13.81 -7.99
CA PRO A 17 16.11 14.07 -6.73
C PRO A 17 15.15 14.45 -5.60
N ASP A 18 13.95 14.92 -5.92
CA ASP A 18 12.96 15.38 -4.94
C ASP A 18 12.05 14.24 -4.46
N LEU A 19 12.09 13.09 -5.16
CA LEU A 19 11.38 11.88 -4.74
C LEU A 19 12.02 11.29 -3.49
N ASP A 20 11.18 10.90 -2.52
CA ASP A 20 11.57 10.29 -1.26
C ASP A 20 12.60 9.16 -1.46
N LEU A 21 13.70 9.19 -0.69
CA LEU A 21 14.83 8.28 -0.90
C LEU A 21 14.42 6.82 -0.70
N ASP A 22 13.63 6.53 0.34
CA ASP A 22 13.17 5.17 0.61
C ASP A 22 12.22 4.69 -0.50
N LEU A 23 11.34 5.56 -0.98
CA LEU A 23 10.49 5.28 -2.14
C LEU A 23 11.32 5.00 -3.40
N ARG A 24 12.35 5.80 -3.70
CA ARG A 24 13.26 5.56 -4.84
C ARG A 24 13.94 4.21 -4.75
N VAL A 25 14.39 3.82 -3.56
CA VAL A 25 14.99 2.50 -3.32
C VAL A 25 13.97 1.39 -3.56
N LEU A 26 12.75 1.52 -3.03
CA LEU A 26 11.68 0.54 -3.25
C LEU A 26 11.31 0.41 -4.73
N ILE A 27 11.16 1.52 -5.45
CA ILE A 27 10.93 1.53 -6.90
C ILE A 27 12.09 0.82 -7.61
N GLY A 28 13.34 1.08 -7.22
CA GLY A 28 14.52 0.44 -7.82
C GLY A 28 14.53 -1.08 -7.61
N LEU A 29 14.16 -1.56 -6.42
CA LEU A 29 14.04 -2.98 -6.11
C LEU A 29 12.93 -3.67 -6.92
N ARG A 30 11.86 -2.95 -7.23
CA ARG A 30 10.69 -3.45 -7.98
C ARG A 30 10.75 -3.17 -9.48
N ALA A 31 11.69 -2.36 -9.96
CA ALA A 31 11.81 -1.97 -11.36
C ALA A 31 11.93 -3.16 -12.32
N ARG A 32 12.57 -4.25 -11.89
CA ARG A 32 12.71 -5.49 -12.67
C ARG A 32 11.43 -6.31 -12.78
N LEU A 33 10.46 -6.04 -11.91
CA LEU A 33 9.18 -6.72 -11.86
C LEU A 33 8.10 -5.96 -12.64
N VAL A 34 8.39 -4.75 -13.13
CA VAL A 34 7.49 -4.05 -14.04
C VAL A 34 7.74 -4.58 -15.45
N ASP A 35 6.75 -5.32 -15.94
CA ASP A 35 6.66 -5.89 -17.27
C ASP A 35 5.28 -5.55 -17.86
N ASP A 36 4.98 -6.08 -19.05
CA ASP A 36 3.71 -5.81 -19.74
C ASP A 36 2.48 -6.20 -18.88
N ASP A 37 2.64 -7.13 -17.95
CA ASP A 37 1.59 -7.65 -17.09
C ASP A 37 1.61 -7.05 -15.68
N THR A 38 2.62 -6.26 -15.31
CA THR A 38 2.81 -5.78 -13.94
C THR A 38 3.03 -4.28 -13.88
N LYS A 39 2.07 -3.56 -13.30
CA LYS A 39 2.10 -2.10 -13.13
C LYS A 39 2.46 -1.75 -11.68
N LEU A 40 3.18 -0.65 -11.48
CA LEU A 40 3.52 -0.12 -10.16
C LEU A 40 2.85 1.25 -9.97
N PHE A 41 2.19 1.45 -8.85
CA PHE A 41 1.50 2.69 -8.49
C PHE A 41 1.98 3.17 -7.13
N VAL A 42 2.00 4.48 -6.91
CA VAL A 42 2.35 5.10 -5.63
C VAL A 42 1.22 6.03 -5.20
N VAL A 43 0.64 5.73 -4.04
CA VAL A 43 -0.35 6.53 -3.35
C VAL A 43 0.35 7.30 -2.23
N GLN A 44 0.20 8.62 -2.26
CA GLN A 44 0.81 9.54 -1.31
C GLN A 44 -0.25 10.28 -0.51
N ALA A 45 0.18 10.93 0.58
CA ALA A 45 -0.69 11.83 1.31
C ALA A 45 -1.31 12.91 0.39
N GLY A 46 -2.62 13.12 0.52
CA GLY A 46 -3.38 14.06 -0.31
C GLY A 46 -3.98 13.48 -1.59
N ASP A 47 -3.63 12.24 -1.97
CA ASP A 47 -4.32 11.55 -3.07
C ASP A 47 -5.77 11.24 -2.68
N THR A 48 -6.70 11.54 -3.59
CA THR A 48 -8.14 11.33 -3.36
C THR A 48 -8.58 9.96 -3.86
N PRO A 49 -9.70 9.41 -3.34
CA PRO A 49 -10.26 8.15 -3.84
C PRO A 49 -10.45 8.13 -5.37
N ASP A 50 -10.93 9.23 -5.95
CA ASP A 50 -11.17 9.32 -7.39
C ASP A 50 -9.86 9.19 -8.18
N VAL A 51 -8.81 9.90 -7.77
CA VAL A 51 -7.48 9.84 -8.41
C VAL A 51 -6.90 8.43 -8.31
N ILE A 52 -7.02 7.79 -7.14
CA ILE A 52 -6.53 6.42 -6.89
C ILE A 52 -7.25 5.41 -7.79
N ASN A 53 -8.57 5.43 -7.76
CA ASN A 53 -9.40 4.48 -8.49
C ASN A 53 -9.29 4.67 -10.01
N GLU A 54 -9.20 5.92 -10.48
CA GLU A 54 -9.00 6.24 -11.89
C GLU A 54 -7.68 5.66 -12.41
N ALA A 55 -6.58 5.88 -11.68
CA ALA A 55 -5.26 5.39 -12.08
C ALA A 55 -5.15 3.87 -12.06
N LEU A 56 -5.83 3.20 -11.13
CA LEU A 56 -5.87 1.73 -11.06
C LEU A 56 -6.84 1.11 -12.06
N ALA A 57 -7.79 1.90 -12.59
CA ALA A 57 -8.91 1.45 -13.40
C ALA A 57 -9.88 0.48 -12.68
N PHE A 58 -9.86 0.47 -11.34
CA PHE A 58 -10.82 -0.23 -10.50
C PHE A 58 -10.89 0.42 -9.11
N ALA A 59 -12.03 0.25 -8.43
CA ALA A 59 -12.28 0.88 -7.15
C ALA A 59 -11.72 0.05 -5.99
N ILE A 60 -10.69 0.57 -5.30
CA ILE A 60 -10.13 -0.04 -4.08
C ILE A 60 -10.43 0.76 -2.82
N THR A 61 -10.89 1.99 -2.98
CA THR A 61 -11.23 2.87 -1.85
C THR A 61 -12.41 3.80 -2.18
N GLY A 62 -12.96 4.45 -1.16
CA GLY A 62 -14.20 5.22 -1.21
C GLY A 62 -15.46 4.34 -1.19
N ASP A 63 -16.62 4.96 -1.40
CA ASP A 63 -17.92 4.29 -1.25
C ASP A 63 -18.19 3.19 -2.29
N GLN A 64 -17.44 3.21 -3.40
CA GLN A 64 -17.54 2.21 -4.46
C GLN A 64 -16.45 1.15 -4.38
N ALA A 65 -15.66 1.11 -3.29
CA ALA A 65 -14.60 0.13 -3.12
C ALA A 65 -15.16 -1.30 -3.26
N GLU A 66 -14.57 -2.06 -4.17
CA GLU A 66 -14.89 -3.49 -4.31
C GLU A 66 -14.35 -4.28 -3.10
N GLU A 67 -14.89 -5.48 -2.88
CA GLU A 67 -14.36 -6.35 -1.83
C GLU A 67 -12.86 -6.63 -2.06
N PRO A 68 -12.01 -6.53 -1.03
CA PRO A 68 -10.57 -6.62 -1.20
C PRO A 68 -10.14 -7.96 -1.80
N SER A 69 -9.63 -7.91 -3.03
CA SER A 69 -9.12 -9.07 -3.80
C SER A 69 -7.58 -9.12 -3.87
N PHE A 70 -6.89 -8.37 -3.01
CA PHE A 70 -5.43 -8.35 -2.98
C PHE A 70 -4.86 -9.71 -2.51
N LYS A 71 -3.68 -10.06 -3.04
CA LYS A 71 -2.97 -11.30 -2.70
C LYS A 71 -2.24 -11.21 -1.36
N TRP A 72 -1.62 -10.08 -1.10
CA TRP A 72 -0.85 -9.82 0.13
C TRP A 72 -0.63 -8.31 0.33
N VAL A 73 -0.28 -7.96 1.57
CA VAL A 73 0.23 -6.64 1.97
C VAL A 73 1.58 -6.84 2.67
N LEU A 74 2.58 -6.03 2.35
CA LEU A 74 3.87 -5.95 3.03
C LEU A 74 4.03 -4.58 3.69
N ASP A 75 4.74 -4.55 4.81
CA ASP A 75 5.10 -3.34 5.54
C ASP A 75 6.61 -3.07 5.39
N HIS A 76 6.95 -1.90 4.86
CA HIS A 76 8.32 -1.40 4.72
C HIS A 76 8.56 -0.16 5.62
N GLY A 77 7.79 -0.02 6.70
CA GLY A 77 7.84 1.08 7.67
C GLY A 77 7.05 2.30 7.18
N ARG A 78 7.67 3.10 6.31
CA ARG A 78 7.03 4.31 5.74
C ARG A 78 6.10 4.00 4.57
N TRP A 79 6.26 2.83 3.95
CA TRP A 79 5.51 2.43 2.77
C TRP A 79 4.92 1.05 2.96
N PHE A 80 3.62 0.90 2.69
CA PHE A 80 3.00 -0.41 2.51
C PHE A 80 3.07 -0.81 1.04
N GLU A 81 3.20 -2.10 0.75
CA GLU A 81 3.12 -2.64 -0.60
C GLU A 81 1.95 -3.61 -0.71
N ILE A 82 1.00 -3.33 -1.59
CA ILE A 82 -0.15 -4.20 -1.86
C ILE A 82 0.00 -4.81 -3.25
N LEU A 83 -0.26 -6.11 -3.39
CA LEU A 83 -0.35 -6.77 -4.69
C LEU A 83 -1.79 -7.14 -5.02
N TYR A 84 -2.34 -6.55 -6.08
CA TYR A 84 -3.55 -7.01 -6.74
C TYR A 84 -3.20 -7.87 -7.96
N ASP A 85 -4.02 -8.88 -8.21
CA ASP A 85 -3.92 -9.78 -9.37
C ASP A 85 -5.33 -9.95 -9.93
N ARG A 86 -5.58 -9.30 -11.08
CA ARG A 86 -6.90 -9.22 -11.70
C ARG A 86 -6.79 -9.61 -13.17
N GLY A 87 -7.36 -10.74 -13.53
CA GLY A 87 -7.47 -11.17 -14.93
C GLY A 87 -6.12 -11.38 -15.64
N GLY A 88 -5.04 -11.65 -14.89
CA GLY A 88 -3.68 -11.80 -15.43
C GLY A 88 -2.83 -10.53 -15.31
N GLU A 89 -3.44 -9.37 -15.08
CA GLU A 89 -2.71 -8.14 -14.79
C GLU A 89 -2.43 -8.02 -13.28
N ARG A 90 -1.19 -7.69 -12.94
CA ARG A 90 -0.73 -7.45 -11.59
C ARG A 90 -0.56 -5.97 -11.35
N SER A 91 -1.14 -5.47 -10.27
CA SER A 91 -0.96 -4.09 -9.82
C SER A 91 -0.27 -4.09 -8.46
N ARG A 92 0.95 -3.56 -8.42
CA ARG A 92 1.67 -3.28 -7.18
C ARG A 92 1.38 -1.85 -6.77
N ILE A 93 0.96 -1.65 -5.52
CA ILE A 93 0.58 -0.34 -5.01
C ILE A 93 1.45 -0.06 -3.78
N LEU A 94 2.30 0.96 -3.87
CA LEU A 94 3.02 1.51 -2.74
C LEU A 94 2.17 2.58 -2.09
N VAL A 95 1.79 2.38 -0.83
CA VAL A 95 0.91 3.29 -0.09
C VAL A 95 1.71 3.94 1.03
N GLU A 96 1.75 5.28 1.04
CA GLU A 96 2.44 6.02 2.09
C GLU A 96 1.75 5.80 3.44
N ASN A 97 2.52 5.41 4.46
CA ASN A 97 2.06 5.29 5.83
C ASN A 97 2.08 6.67 6.51
N HIS A 98 1.09 7.49 6.18
CA HIS A 98 0.99 8.88 6.67
C HIS A 98 -0.47 9.23 7.01
N PRO A 99 -0.74 10.04 8.05
CA PRO A 99 -2.11 10.41 8.43
C PRO A 99 -2.92 11.17 7.35
N GLY A 100 -2.22 11.75 6.37
CA GLY A 100 -2.83 12.42 5.22
C GLY A 100 -3.10 11.50 4.02
N THR A 101 -2.73 10.22 4.10
CA THR A 101 -3.09 9.22 3.09
C THR A 101 -4.59 8.96 3.16
N GLU A 102 -5.18 8.64 2.00
CA GLU A 102 -6.60 8.29 1.91
C GLU A 102 -6.98 7.22 2.95
N LEU A 103 -8.05 7.48 3.71
CA LEU A 103 -8.38 6.75 4.93
C LEU A 103 -8.72 5.28 4.67
N GLY A 104 -9.48 4.99 3.61
CA GLY A 104 -9.90 3.62 3.30
C GLY A 104 -8.71 2.70 3.03
N ILE A 105 -7.80 3.12 2.15
CA ILE A 105 -6.62 2.34 1.80
C ILE A 105 -5.60 2.29 2.94
N HIS A 106 -5.42 3.40 3.68
CA HIS A 106 -4.52 3.41 4.84
C HIS A 106 -5.01 2.48 5.94
N TYR A 107 -6.32 2.51 6.23
CA TYR A 107 -6.94 1.60 7.19
C TYR A 107 -6.86 0.14 6.74
N LEU A 108 -7.04 -0.16 5.45
CA LEU A 108 -6.84 -1.50 4.90
C LEU A 108 -5.45 -2.04 5.23
N CYS A 109 -4.40 -1.25 4.97
CA CYS A 109 -3.02 -1.62 5.28
C CYS A 109 -2.82 -1.83 6.78
N LEU A 110 -3.24 -0.86 7.61
CA LEU A 110 -3.08 -0.96 9.06
C LEU A 110 -3.83 -2.15 9.64
N SER A 111 -5.06 -2.42 9.20
CA SER A 111 -5.88 -3.52 9.71
C SER A 111 -5.22 -4.89 9.54
N HIS A 112 -4.36 -5.04 8.53
CA HIS A 112 -3.61 -6.26 8.29
C HIS A 112 -2.53 -6.51 9.37
N PHE A 113 -1.94 -5.45 9.94
CA PHE A 113 -0.88 -5.55 10.94
C PHE A 113 -1.35 -5.26 12.37
N CYS A 114 -2.40 -4.44 12.54
CA CYS A 114 -2.97 -4.05 13.83
C CYS A 114 -3.83 -5.14 14.49
N ARG A 115 -4.10 -6.28 13.82
CA ARG A 115 -4.72 -7.46 14.46
C ARG A 115 -3.74 -8.26 15.36
N GLY A 116 -2.50 -7.80 15.49
CA GLY A 116 -1.41 -8.44 16.25
C GLY A 116 -1.48 -8.33 17.77
N GLY A 117 -2.68 -8.18 18.36
CA GLY A 117 -2.86 -8.29 19.81
C GLY A 117 -2.78 -9.72 20.36
N HIS A 118 -2.55 -10.78 19.54
CA HIS A 118 -2.14 -12.10 20.04
C HIS A 118 -1.73 -13.19 19.02
N GLN A 119 -1.15 -12.89 17.85
CA GLN A 119 -0.55 -13.97 17.03
C GLN A 119 0.82 -13.62 16.47
N ALA A 120 1.83 -14.20 17.11
CA ALA A 120 3.12 -14.43 16.51
C ALA A 120 2.97 -15.41 15.34
N GLY A 121 3.52 -15.02 14.18
CA GLY A 121 4.00 -15.94 13.16
C GLY A 121 2.95 -16.69 12.34
N ARG A 122 2.56 -16.10 11.21
CA ARG A 122 2.33 -16.91 9.99
C ARG A 122 2.84 -16.18 8.76
N LEU A 123 4.15 -16.26 8.55
CA LEU A 123 4.72 -16.23 7.21
C LEU A 123 4.13 -17.42 6.44
N VAL A 124 3.39 -17.15 5.37
CA VAL A 124 3.27 -18.10 4.26
C VAL A 124 4.11 -17.55 3.11
N THR A 125 5.42 -17.63 3.28
CA THR A 125 6.37 -17.56 2.16
C THR A 125 7.47 -18.56 2.44
N SER A 126 7.54 -19.56 1.55
CA SER A 126 8.74 -20.36 1.40
C SER A 126 9.87 -19.42 0.93
N ALA A 127 11.01 -19.53 1.61
CA ALA A 127 12.34 -19.01 1.28
C ALA A 127 12.68 -17.53 1.58
N LEU A 128 13.51 -17.37 2.63
CA LEU A 128 14.71 -16.49 2.78
C LEU A 128 14.43 -14.97 2.78
N VAL A 129 14.85 -14.15 3.76
CA VAL A 129 16.12 -14.03 4.50
C VAL A 129 15.85 -13.26 5.80
N SER A 130 16.52 -13.66 6.87
CA SER A 130 16.61 -12.93 8.14
C SER A 130 17.48 -11.68 7.98
N ASP A 131 17.03 -10.52 8.45
CA ASP A 131 17.79 -9.78 9.47
C ASP A 131 16.92 -8.75 10.18
N GLY A 132 17.22 -8.54 11.46
CA GLY A 132 16.39 -7.76 12.38
C GLY A 132 16.63 -6.26 12.31
N LEU A 133 15.54 -5.50 12.32
CA LEU A 133 15.43 -4.30 13.14
C LEU A 133 13.96 -4.13 13.51
N ARG A 134 13.67 -4.35 14.80
CA ARG A 134 12.38 -4.03 15.40
C ARG A 134 12.37 -2.52 15.60
N ASP A 135 11.39 -1.82 15.04
CA ASP A 135 10.78 -0.73 15.78
C ASP A 135 9.25 -0.85 15.68
N ARG A 136 8.63 -0.85 16.85
CA ARG A 136 7.23 -1.16 17.11
C ARG A 136 6.61 0.12 17.61
N THR A 137 5.91 0.87 16.76
CA THR A 137 5.22 2.09 17.24
C THR A 137 4.03 2.57 16.41
N ALA A 138 3.46 1.75 15.51
CA ALA A 138 2.23 2.14 14.81
C ALA A 138 0.94 1.91 15.64
N CYS A 139 0.96 0.96 16.59
CA CYS A 139 -0.26 0.54 17.29
C CYS A 139 -0.62 1.37 18.55
N ASP A 140 0.31 2.18 19.08
CA ASP A 140 0.11 2.87 20.38
C ASP A 140 -0.40 4.32 20.25
N ALA A 141 -0.59 4.83 19.03
CA ALA A 141 -1.18 6.15 18.82
C ALA A 141 -2.71 6.10 18.90
N GLY A 142 -3.23 5.91 20.13
CA GLY A 142 -4.57 6.23 20.65
C GLY A 142 -5.71 6.64 19.71
N TRP A 143 -5.94 5.95 18.60
CA TRP A 143 -7.06 6.20 17.69
C TRP A 143 -8.18 5.20 17.98
N ALA A 144 -9.17 5.65 18.76
CA ALA A 144 -10.47 4.98 18.83
C ALA A 144 -11.38 5.60 17.77
N PRO A 145 -11.86 4.84 16.75
CA PRO A 145 -12.93 5.34 15.90
C PRO A 145 -14.18 5.52 16.77
N GLN A 146 -14.69 6.75 16.89
CA GLN A 146 -16.00 6.97 17.49
C GLN A 146 -17.03 6.31 16.57
N ALA A 147 -17.62 5.20 17.02
CA ALA A 147 -18.73 4.58 16.34
C ALA A 147 -19.91 5.56 16.29
N PRO A 148 -20.64 5.67 15.16
CA PRO A 148 -21.84 6.49 15.11
C PRO A 148 -22.89 5.93 16.06
N VAL A 149 -23.42 6.80 16.93
CA VAL A 149 -24.57 6.50 17.80
C VAL A 149 -25.80 6.31 16.91
N ILE A 150 -26.14 5.05 16.63
CA ILE A 150 -27.42 4.71 16.02
C ILE A 150 -28.48 4.90 17.11
N THR A 151 -29.25 5.97 16.98
CA THR A 151 -30.45 6.18 17.82
C THR A 151 -31.57 5.37 17.17
N GLN A 152 -32.00 4.28 17.80
CA GLN A 152 -33.23 3.59 17.39
C GLN A 152 -34.45 4.30 18.00
N PRO A 153 -35.61 4.29 17.30
CA PRO A 153 -36.80 5.06 17.65
C PRO A 153 -37.51 4.58 18.93
#